data_AF-A0A1N6WJH8-F1
#
_entry.id   AF-A0A1N6WJH8-F1
#
_cell.length_a   1.000
_cell.length_b   1.000
_cell.length_c   1.000
_cell.angle_alpha   90.00
_cell.angle_beta   90.00
_cell.angle_gamma   90.00
#
_symmetry.space_group_name_H-M   'P 1'
#
loop_
_entity.id
_entity.type
_entity.pdbx_description
1 polymer ?
#
loop_
_entity_poly.entity_id
_entity_poly.type
_entity_poly.pdbx_seq_one_letter_code
_entity_poly.pdbx_strand_id
1 'polypeptide(L)' 'MKFIYIKRESNIKELYRTQTALKKAKVTSITKYFMGIPIKTIHTYRQIYHRRKNNAIEKMLFI' A
#
# COMPACT_ATOMS: atom_id res chain seq x y z
N MET A 1 2.42 -31.60 3.09
CA MET A 1 2.08 -30.46 3.97
C MET A 1 3.17 -29.40 3.89
N LYS A 2 2.84 -28.12 3.70
CA LYS A 2 3.85 -27.04 3.73
C LYS A 2 3.94 -26.47 5.14
N PHE A 3 5.05 -26.74 5.83
CA PHE A 3 5.31 -26.19 7.15
C PHE A 3 5.59 -24.69 7.11
N ILE A 4 6.19 -24.19 6.02
CA ILE A 4 6.48 -22.78 5.80
C ILE A 4 5.71 -22.29 4.58
N TYR A 5 5.06 -21.14 4.70
CA TYR A 5 4.46 -20.45 3.55
C TYR A 5 4.56 -18.93 3.70
N ILE A 6 4.38 -18.23 2.59
CA ILE A 6 4.36 -16.76 2.54
C ILE A 6 2.94 -16.36 2.14
N LYS A 7 2.34 -15.45 2.89
CA LYS A 7 1.02 -14.88 2.60
C LYS A 7 1.16 -13.38 2.34
N ARG A 8 0.44 -12.90 1.34
CA ARG A 8 0.29 -11.48 1.03
C ARG A 8 -1.07 -11.00 1.50
N GLU A 9 -1.09 -9.95 2.30
CA GLU A 9 -2.34 -9.33 2.77
C GLU A 9 -2.35 -7.85 2.40
N SER A 10 -3.39 -7.42 1.67
CA SER A 10 -3.56 -6.03 1.25
C SER A 10 -4.75 -5.41 1.97
N ASN A 11 -4.55 -4.27 2.61
CA ASN A 11 -5.58 -3.53 3.32
C ASN A 11 -5.53 -2.04 2.96
N ILE A 12 -6.69 -1.40 2.86
CA ILE A 12 -6.79 0.04 2.62
C ILE A 12 -6.73 0.72 3.98
N LYS A 13 -5.63 1.45 4.23
CA LYS A 13 -5.43 2.20 5.47
C LYS A 13 -5.53 3.70 5.22
N GLU A 14 -6.14 4.39 6.16
CA GLU A 14 -6.14 5.84 6.23
C GLU A 14 -4.86 6.30 6.91
N LEU A 15 -4.09 7.13 6.22
CA LEU A 15 -2.85 7.69 6.72
C LEU A 15 -3.10 9.13 7.17
N TYR A 16 -2.88 9.35 8.45
CA TYR A 16 -2.85 10.68 9.05
C TYR A 16 -1.43 11.21 8.94
N ARG A 17 -1.24 12.33 8.23
CA ARG A 17 0.02 13.08 8.26
C ARG A 17 -0.30 14.44 8.84
N THR A 18 0.43 14.85 9.88
CA THR A 18 0.16 16.05 10.68
C THR A 18 0.03 17.35 9.86
N GLN A 19 0.60 17.38 8.65
CA GLN A 19 0.59 18.53 7.74
C GLN A 19 -0.19 18.29 6.43
N THR A 20 -0.75 17.09 6.20
CA THR A 20 -1.41 16.77 4.92
C THR A 20 -2.74 16.09 5.18
N ALA A 21 -3.79 16.50 4.45
CA ALA A 21 -5.12 15.89 4.52
C ALA A 21 -5.08 14.35 4.47
N LEU A 22 -6.11 13.72 5.04
CA LEU A 22 -6.26 12.27 5.12
C LEU A 22 -6.05 11.62 3.75
N LYS A 23 -5.07 10.71 3.66
CA LYS A 23 -4.76 9.98 2.44
C LYS A 23 -5.09 8.51 2.61
N LYS A 24 -5.91 7.98 1.72
CA LYS A 24 -6.14 6.53 1.62
C LYS A 24 -4.98 5.90 0.86
N ALA A 25 -4.36 4.88 1.45
CA ALA A 25 -3.32 4.10 0.78
C ALA A 25 -3.61 2.62 0.89
N LYS A 26 -3.25 1.88 -0.16
CA LYS A 26 -3.23 0.42 -0.11
C LYS A 26 -1.91 0.00 0.50
N VAL A 27 -1.98 -0.57 1.70
CA VAL A 27 -0.84 -1.16 2.39
C VAL A 27 -0.88 -2.64 2.15
N THR A 28 0.21 -3.20 1.65
CA THR A 28 0.33 -4.64 1.48
C THR A 28 1.53 -5.15 2.26
N SER A 29 1.27 -6.15 3.08
CA SER A 29 2.26 -6.84 3.90
C SER A 29 2.49 -8.24 3.35
N ILE A 30 3.76 -8.64 3.33
CA ILE A 30 4.18 -9.99 2.98
C ILE A 30 4.73 -10.63 4.24
N THR A 31 4.00 -11.62 4.77
CA THR A 31 4.31 -12.26 6.05
C THR A 31 4.64 -13.74 5.84
N LYS A 32 5.72 -14.19 6.48
CA LYS A 32 6.14 -15.59 6.52
C LYS A 32 5.44 -16.27 7.68
N TYR A 33 4.81 -17.39 7.39
CA TYR A 33 4.11 -18.24 8.35
C TYR A 33 4.83 -19.58 8.50
N PHE A 34 4.81 -20.11 9.71
CA PHE A 34 5.22 -21.48 10.01
C PHE A 34 4.14 -22.17 10.84
N MET A 35 3.67 -23.32 10.38
CA MET A 35 2.58 -24.08 11.01
C MET A 35 1.34 -23.22 11.33
N GLY A 36 1.06 -22.19 10.51
CA GLY A 36 -0.06 -21.26 10.70
C GLY A 36 0.25 -20.03 11.56
N ILE A 37 1.42 -19.95 12.18
CA ILE A 37 1.84 -18.83 13.04
C ILE A 37 2.66 -17.83 12.22
N PRO A 38 2.34 -16.52 12.22
CA PRO A 38 3.16 -15.51 11.56
C PRO A 38 4.49 -15.33 12.31
N ILE A 39 5.60 -15.70 11.70
CA ILE A 39 6.94 -15.54 12.32
C ILE A 39 7.48 -14.13 12.05
N LYS A 40 7.44 -13.70 10.78
CA LYS A 40 8.15 -12.50 10.35
C LYS A 40 7.49 -11.85 9.16
N THR A 41 7.25 -10.55 9.24
CA THR A 41 6.93 -9.71 8.08
C THR A 41 8.20 -9.49 7.28
N ILE A 42 8.23 -9.95 6.04
CA ILE A 42 9.39 -9.85 5.15
C ILE A 42 9.48 -8.44 4.59
N HIS A 43 8.37 -7.92 4.09
CA HIS A 43 8.31 -6.61 3.46
C HIS A 43 6.92 -6.01 3.58
N THR A 44 6.89 -4.70 3.72
CA THR A 44 5.65 -3.92 3.74
C THR A 44 5.79 -2.81 2.72
N TYR A 45 4.88 -2.80 1.74
CA TYR A 45 4.83 -1.75 0.73
C TYR A 45 3.53 -0.97 0.84
N ARG A 46 3.59 0.30 0.43
CA ARG A 46 2.49 1.25 0.54
C ARG A 46 2.30 1.97 -0.78
N GLN A 47 1.15 1.76 -1.40
CA GLN A 47 0.75 2.44 -2.62
C GLN A 47 -0.23 3.56 -2.27
N ILE A 48 0.21 4.81 -2.49
CA ILE A 48 -0.63 5.99 -2.33
C ILE A 48 -1.22 6.32 -3.71
N TYR A 49 -2.55 6.31 -3.82
CA TYR A 49 -3.21 6.71 -5.05
C TYR A 49 -3.41 8.23 -5.05
N HIS A 50 -2.67 8.92 -5.92
CA HIS A 50 -2.92 10.32 -6.19
C HIS A 50 -4.04 10.41 -7.23
N ARG A 51 -5.17 11.03 -6.85
CA ARG A 51 -6.17 11.41 -7.84
C ARG A 51 -5.52 12.44 -8.77
N ARG A 52 -5.45 12.15 -10.07
CA ARG A 52 -5.00 13.12 -11.07
C ARG A 52 -5.94 14.32 -10.98
N LYS A 53 -5.39 15.49 -10.66
CA LYS A 53 -6.15 16.74 -10.79
C LYS A 53 -6.32 16.97 -12.29
N ASN A 54 -7.55 17.14 -12.76
CA ASN A 54 -7.81 17.68 -14.09
C ASN A 54 -7.36 19.15 -14.09
N ASN A 55 -6.06 19.39 -14.19
CA ASN A 55 -5.52 20.73 -14.36
C ASN A 55 -5.55 21.03 -15.85
N ALA A 56 -6.34 22.03 -16.24
CA ALA A 56 -6.36 22.55 -17.62
C ALA A 56 -4.95 22.95 -18.12
N ILE A 57 -4.07 23.31 -17.18
CA ILE A 57 -2.67 23.69 -17.43
C ILE A 57 -1.84 22.52 -17.97
N GLU A 58 -2.06 21.27 -17.52
CA GLU A 58 -1.34 20.10 -18.08
C GLU A 58 -1.75 19.85 -19.54
N LYS A 59 -2.97 20.20 -19.95
CA LYS A 59 -3.42 20.03 -21.34
C LYS A 59 -2.79 21.06 -22.30
N MET A 60 -2.47 22.26 -21.83
CA MET A 60 -1.81 23.29 -22.65
C MET A 60 -0.33 23.01 -22.90
N LEU A 61 0.32 22.20 -22.05
CA LEU A 61 1.75 21.91 -22.17
C LEU A 61 2.09 20.83 -23.22
N PHE A 62 1.09 20.13 -23.76
CA PHE A 62 1.24 19.11 -24.80
C PHE A 62 0.72 19.60 -26.18
N ILE A 63 0.78 20.92 -26.43
CA ILE A 63 0.55 21.51 -27.74
C ILE A 63 1.87 21.71 -28.47
#